data_AF-A0AAT9GQC9-F1
#
_entry.id   AF-A0AAT9GQC9-F1
#
_cell.length_a   1.000
_cell.length_b   1.000
_cell.length_c   1.000
_cell.angle_alpha   90.00
_cell.angle_beta   90.00
_cell.angle_gamma   90.00
#
_symmetry.space_group_name_H-M   'P 1'
#
loop_
_entity.id
_entity.type
_entity.pdbx_description
1 polymer ?
#
loop_
_entity_poly.entity_id
_entity_poly.type
_entity_poly.pdbx_seq_one_letter_code
_entity_poly.pdbx_strand_id
1 'polypeptide(L)' 'MRYHNFWIKFKEYAVQNEDAFSSSYLLKSVIHLIKENPNITLIGLAGILDTDAVYLAKYLKYIYKSVIEKERNSRLLP' A
#
# COMPACT_ATOMS: atom_id res chain seq x y z
N MET A 1 14.91 8.46 -0.83
CA MET A 1 14.29 7.14 -1.10
C MET A 1 13.51 7.20 -2.39
N ARG A 2 13.90 6.42 -3.41
CA ARG A 2 13.18 6.37 -4.70
C ARG A 2 11.83 5.67 -4.49
N TYR A 3 10.73 6.28 -4.92
CA TYR A 3 9.36 5.73 -4.79
C TYR A 3 9.23 4.31 -5.37
N HIS A 4 10.11 3.93 -6.30
CA HIS A 4 10.24 2.59 -6.84
C HIS A 4 10.46 1.50 -5.77
N ASN A 5 11.45 1.68 -4.87
CA ASN A 5 11.75 0.69 -3.85
C ASN A 5 10.63 0.59 -2.80
N PHE A 6 9.97 1.71 -2.52
CA PHE A 6 8.78 1.73 -1.67
C PHE A 6 7.64 0.92 -2.31
N TRP A 7 7.37 1.16 -3.60
CA TRP A 7 6.27 0.51 -4.31
C TRP A 7 6.39 -1.02 -4.32
N ILE A 8 7.59 -1.54 -4.59
CA ILE A 8 7.84 -2.99 -4.57
C ILE A 8 7.50 -3.57 -3.19
N LYS A 9 8.07 -3.00 -2.13
CA LYS A 9 7.85 -3.45 -0.74
C LYS A 9 6.38 -3.34 -0.34
N PHE A 10 5.72 -2.26 -0.73
CA PHE A 10 4.31 -2.06 -0.44
C PHE A 10 3.46 -3.15 -1.09
N LYS A 11 3.66 -3.44 -2.39
CA LYS A 11 2.89 -4.48 -3.10
C LYS A 11 3.03 -5.84 -2.43
N GLU A 12 4.26 -6.27 -2.18
CA GLU A 12 4.54 -7.57 -1.56
C GLU A 12 3.86 -7.69 -0.19
N TYR A 13 4.03 -6.67 0.65
CA TYR A 13 3.43 -6.67 1.98
C TYR A 13 1.90 -6.59 1.95
N ALA A 14 1.33 -5.74 1.10
CA ALA A 14 -0.11 -5.51 1.03
C ALA A 14 -0.89 -6.72 0.51
N VAL A 15 -0.28 -7.50 -0.40
CA VAL A 15 -0.86 -8.76 -0.88
C VAL A 15 -0.85 -9.84 0.21
N GLN A 16 0.21 -9.89 1.02
CA GLN A 16 0.38 -10.87 2.10
C GLN A 16 -0.43 -10.52 3.36
N ASN A 17 -0.67 -9.23 3.62
CA ASN A 17 -1.28 -8.72 4.84
C ASN A 17 -2.50 -7.86 4.54
N GLU A 18 -3.39 -8.33 3.66
CA GLU A 18 -4.58 -7.58 3.24
C GLU A 18 -5.46 -7.16 4.44
N ASP A 19 -5.56 -8.03 5.45
CA ASP A 19 -6.32 -7.78 6.67
C ASP A 19 -5.82 -6.55 7.44
N ALA A 20 -4.52 -6.22 7.33
CA ALA A 20 -3.93 -5.05 7.96
C ALA A 20 -4.44 -3.72 7.36
N PHE A 21 -5.01 -3.77 6.15
CA PHE A 21 -5.56 -2.63 5.42
C PHE A 21 -7.09 -2.68 5.28
N SER A 22 -7.74 -3.62 5.96
CA SER A 22 -9.17 -3.96 5.82
C SER A 22 -10.16 -2.84 6.19
N SER A 23 -9.69 -1.76 6.83
CA SER A 23 -10.52 -0.63 7.26
C SER A 23 -10.80 0.41 6.17
N SER A 24 -10.06 0.41 5.05
CA SER A 24 -10.22 1.39 3.97
C SER A 24 -10.67 0.73 2.67
N TYR A 25 -11.82 1.16 2.15
CA TYR A 25 -12.33 0.70 0.85
C TYR A 25 -11.33 1.00 -0.28
N LEU A 26 -10.74 2.19 -0.27
CA LEU A 26 -9.71 2.57 -1.25
C LEU A 26 -8.52 1.61 -1.21
N LEU A 27 -8.07 1.19 -0.04
CA LEU A 27 -6.95 0.26 0.09
C LEU A 27 -7.31 -1.14 -0.39
N LYS A 28 -8.53 -1.61 -0.10
CA LYS A 28 -9.02 -2.88 -0.65
C LYS A 28 -9.02 -2.85 -2.17
N SER A 29 -9.52 -1.78 -2.78
CA SER A 29 -9.48 -1.59 -4.23
C SER A 29 -8.05 -1.57 -4.76
N VAL A 30 -7.13 -0.86 -4.08
CA VAL A 30 -5.70 -0.85 -4.43
C VAL A 30 -5.10 -2.26 -4.39
N ILE A 31 -5.35 -3.02 -3.32
CA ILE A 31 -4.83 -4.39 -3.16
C ILE A 31 -5.41 -5.33 -4.22
N HIS A 32 -6.71 -5.22 -4.49
CA HIS A 32 -7.37 -5.98 -5.53
C HIS A 32 -6.73 -5.71 -6.90
N LEU A 33 -6.54 -4.44 -7.27
CA LEU A 33 -5.88 -4.05 -8.52
C LEU A 33 -4.43 -4.54 -8.62
N ILE A 34 -3.70 -4.57 -7.50
CA ILE A 34 -2.35 -5.15 -7.43
C ILE A 34 -2.39 -6.66 -7.66
N LYS A 35 -3.37 -7.38 -7.09
CA LYS A 35 -3.53 -8.83 -7.26
C LYS A 35 -3.89 -9.19 -8.71
N GLU A 36 -4.79 -8.44 -9.33
CA GLU A 36 -5.17 -8.64 -10.73
C GLU A 36 -4.04 -8.27 -11.69
N ASN A 37 -3.25 -7.25 -11.35
CA ASN A 37 -2.17 -6.74 -12.19
C ASN A 37 -0.85 -6.60 -11.39
N PRO A 38 -0.10 -7.69 -11.12
CA PRO A 38 1.08 -7.66 -10.26
C PRO A 38 2.19 -6.71 -10.75
N ASN A 39 2.24 -6.46 -12.06
CA ASN A 39 3.21 -5.56 -12.70
C ASN A 39 2.75 -4.10 -12.74
N ILE A 40 1.57 -3.77 -12.20
CA ILE A 40 1.06 -2.41 -12.19
C ILE A 40 2.05 -1.46 -11.51
N THR A 41 2.29 -0.34 -12.18
CA THR A 41 3.11 0.74 -11.65
C THR A 41 2.24 1.66 -10.79
N LEU A 42 2.84 2.40 -9.87
CA LEU A 42 2.12 3.38 -9.08
C LEU A 42 1.40 4.45 -9.94
N ILE A 43 2.01 4.82 -11.07
CA ILE A 43 1.41 5.73 -12.04
C ILE A 43 0.20 5.08 -12.72
N GLY A 44 0.32 3.83 -13.16
CA GLY A 44 -0.80 3.10 -13.76
C GLY A 44 -1.98 2.93 -12.81
N LEU A 45 -1.68 2.61 -11.54
CA LEU A 45 -2.70 2.54 -10.49
C LEU A 45 -3.40 3.88 -10.26
N ALA A 46 -2.63 4.98 -10.24
CA ALA A 46 -3.19 6.31 -10.09
C ALA A 46 -4.13 6.69 -11.26
N GLY A 47 -3.76 6.28 -12.48
CA GLY A 47 -4.61 6.46 -13.66
C GLY A 47 -5.93 5.68 -13.59
N ILE A 48 -5.92 4.45 -13.07
CA ILE A 48 -7.15 3.65 -12.88
C ILE A 48 -8.06 4.28 -11.82
N LEU A 49 -7.47 4.84 -10.76
CA LEU A 49 -8.19 5.43 -9.64
C LEU A 49 -8.56 6.92 -9.86
N ASP A 50 -8.31 7.44 -11.07
CA ASP A 50 -8.51 8.85 -11.43
C ASP A 50 -7.93 9.82 -10.37
N THR A 51 -6.66 9.60 -10.00
CA THR A 51 -5.99 10.35 -8.95
C THR A 51 -4.56 10.72 -9.32
N ASP A 52 -3.97 11.66 -8.58
CA ASP A 52 -2.58 12.06 -8.76
C ASP A 52 -1.61 11.01 -8.19
N ALA A 53 -0.60 10.63 -8.97
CA ALA A 53 0.35 9.61 -8.58
C ALA A 53 1.20 10.03 -7.37
N VAL A 54 1.48 11.32 -7.20
CA VAL A 54 2.24 11.84 -6.04
C VAL A 54 1.39 11.79 -4.78
N TYR A 55 0.11 12.17 -4.89
CA TYR A 55 -0.87 12.05 -3.82
C TYR A 55 -1.02 10.59 -3.39
N LEU A 56 -1.26 9.68 -4.33
CA LEU A 56 -1.40 8.25 -4.05
C LEU A 56 -0.13 7.68 -3.41
N ALA A 57 1.06 8.06 -3.89
CA ALA A 57 2.33 7.65 -3.31
C ALA A 57 2.45 8.05 -1.83
N LYS A 58 2.12 9.31 -1.52
CA LYS A 58 2.19 9.87 -0.17
C LYS A 58 1.18 9.18 0.75
N TYR A 59 -0.05 9.00 0.29
CA TYR A 59 -1.13 8.33 1.02
C TYR A 59 -0.76 6.89 1.37
N LEU A 60 -0.35 6.09 0.38
CA LEU A 60 0.03 4.69 0.60
C LEU A 60 1.25 4.57 1.51
N LYS A 61 2.24 5.45 1.35
CA LYS A 61 3.43 5.46 2.21
C LYS A 61 3.11 5.79 3.66
N TYR A 62 2.23 6.77 3.89
CA TYR A 62 1.79 7.15 5.22
C TYR A 62 1.11 5.97 5.91
N ILE A 63 0.16 5.32 5.24
CA ILE A 63 -0.57 4.19 5.80
C ILE A 63 0.33 3.00 6.05
N TYR A 64 1.18 2.65 5.07
CA TYR A 64 2.14 1.56 5.22
C TYR A 64 3.03 1.77 6.45
N LYS A 65 3.52 2.99 6.65
CA LYS A 65 4.31 3.32 7.83
C LYS A 65 3.52 3.12 9.13
N SER A 66 2.28 3.61 9.20
CA SER A 66 1.42 3.47 10.38
C SER A 66 1.09 1.99 10.70
N VAL A 67 0.86 1.17 9.68
CA VAL A 67 0.61 -0.27 9.85
C VAL A 67 1.85 -0.96 10.41
N ILE A 68 3.04 -0.73 9.82
CA ILE A 68 4.30 -1.31 10.28
C ILE A 68 4.65 -0.83 11.71
N GLU A 69 4.40 0.44 12.04
CA GLU A 69 4.61 0.96 13.39
C GLU A 69 3.66 0.31 14.41
N LYS A 70 2.39 0.10 14.05
CA LYS A 70 1.43 -0.61 14.89
C LYS A 70 1.86 -2.06 15.15
N GLU A 71 2.25 -2.79 14.10
CA GLU A 71 2.74 -4.17 14.24
C GLU A 71 4.00 -4.25 15.11
N ARG A 72 4.95 -3.33 14.90
CA ARG A 72 6.17 -3.27 15.71
C ARG A 72 5.85 -3.05 17.18
N ASN A 73 4.94 -2.13 17.48
CA ASN A 73 4.56 -1.82 18.86
C ASN A 73 3.75 -2.97 19.50
N SER A 74 2.91 -3.67 18.74
CA SER A 74 2.20 -4.87 19.21
C SER A 74 3.12 -6.06 19.50
N ARG A 75 4.24 -6.19 18.77
CA ARG A 75 5.27 -7.22 19.04
C ARG A 75 6.20 -6.88 20.21
N LEU A 76 6.17 -5.63 20.68
CA LEU A 76 6.98 -5.14 21.81
C LEU A 76 6.20 -5.12 23.13
N LEU A 77 4.93 -5.49 23.13
CA LEU A 77 4.13 -5.65 24.34
C LEU A 77 4.04 -7.15 24.68
N PRO A 78 4.51 -7.56 25.87
CA PRO A 78 4.41 -8.94 26.35
C PRO A 78 2.97 -9.37 26.64
#